data_AF-A0A8T4RGQ0-F1
#
_entry.id   AF-A0A8T4RGQ0-F1
#
_cell.length_a   1.000
_cell.length_b   1.000
_cell.length_c   1.000
_cell.angle_alpha   90.00
_cell.angle_beta   90.00
_cell.angle_gamma   90.00
#
_symmetry.space_group_name_H-M   'P 1'
#
loop_
_entity.id
_entity.type
_entity.pdbx_description
1 polymer ?
#
loop_
_entity_poly.entity_id
_entity_poly.type
_entity_poly.pdbx_seq_one_letter_code
_entity_poly.pdbx_strand_id
1 'polypeptide(L)'
;MKHFQQSLRETIDEIKKRKWFFIFLIMVQLLFVFLLSYVTLTYNVKIFHDVERIMGPLQNANLDLEGIEAGQPFLKELDQVYQSYNSMTRNIALLGLWIVLLFLVGNGFLWICTHQMLHDEVRAEPKLSKNKLHFLREKFLSPWIKYVVSSVSGFVIFASVSYLAFRIVVATSEITPAMFLKVAKISLLLFFVIYYFLLVSYSFIQERTWKRFRQLFFLASVKKIASTISILIMTDLVLVLSGGLVYLTIRIEQLSLLILITTVLFMAALVVTRMFWIASLKNITLEK
;
A
#
# COMPACT_ATOMS: atom_id res chain seq x y z
N MET A 1 25.29 11.89 -9.24
CA MET A 1 25.00 13.21 -8.62
C MET A 1 24.22 14.16 -9.55
N LYS A 2 24.59 14.30 -10.83
CA LYS A 2 23.85 15.17 -11.77
C LYS A 2 22.35 14.81 -11.92
N HIS A 3 22.01 13.53 -12.10
CA HIS A 3 20.61 13.07 -12.20
C HIS A 3 19.78 13.39 -10.95
N PHE A 4 20.43 13.32 -9.78
CA PHE A 4 19.79 13.57 -8.51
C PHE A 4 19.38 15.04 -8.38
N GLN A 5 20.33 15.93 -8.65
CA GLN A 5 20.09 17.38 -8.63
C GLN A 5 19.07 17.80 -9.69
N GLN A 6 19.13 17.20 -10.89
CA GLN A 6 18.15 17.46 -11.93
C GLN A 6 16.74 17.03 -11.52
N SER A 7 16.57 15.80 -11.03
CA SER A 7 15.27 15.28 -10.62
C SER A 7 14.68 16.04 -9.43
N LEU A 8 15.55 16.50 -8.51
CA LEU A 8 15.14 17.35 -7.40
C LEU A 8 14.69 18.73 -7.90
N ARG A 9 15.45 19.34 -8.82
CA ARG A 9 15.09 20.62 -9.43
C ARG A 9 13.76 20.52 -10.18
N GLU A 10 13.59 19.50 -11.02
CA GLU A 10 12.33 19.23 -11.74
C GLU A 10 11.15 19.09 -10.76
N THR A 11 11.33 18.33 -9.68
CA THR A 11 10.28 18.16 -8.66
C THR A 11 9.90 19.49 -8.00
N ILE A 12 10.88 20.29 -7.60
CA ILE A 12 10.66 21.60 -6.96
C ILE A 12 10.03 22.59 -7.93
N ASP A 13 10.49 22.62 -9.18
CA ASP A 13 9.98 23.52 -10.20
C ASP A 13 8.52 23.21 -10.53
N GLU A 14 8.15 21.93 -10.65
CA GLU A 14 6.75 21.54 -10.85
C GLU A 14 5.85 21.87 -9.65
N ILE A 15 6.35 21.71 -8.42
CA ILE A 15 5.62 22.14 -7.22
C ILE A 15 5.39 23.67 -7.24
N LYS A 16 6.40 24.44 -7.64
CA LYS A 16 6.30 25.91 -7.71
C LYS A 16 5.36 26.38 -8.82
N LYS A 17 5.35 25.71 -9.97
CA LYS A 17 4.45 26.01 -11.09
C LYS A 17 2.99 25.64 -10.75
N ARG A 18 2.76 24.48 -10.14
CA ARG A 18 1.42 23.89 -9.94
C ARG A 18 1.05 23.74 -8.45
N LYS A 19 1.29 24.79 -7.65
CA LYS A 19 1.11 24.77 -6.18
C LYS A 19 -0.27 24.27 -5.72
N TRP A 20 -1.34 24.69 -6.39
CA TRP A 20 -2.70 24.25 -6.04
C TRP A 20 -2.93 22.77 -6.32
N PHE A 21 -2.36 22.25 -7.41
CA PHE A 21 -2.44 20.83 -7.71
C PHE A 21 -1.64 19.98 -6.70
N PHE A 22 -0.51 20.51 -6.22
CA PHE A 22 0.26 19.91 -5.13
C PHE A 22 -0.53 19.87 -3.81
N ILE A 23 -1.17 20.98 -3.43
CA ILE A 23 -2.05 21.03 -2.24
C ILE A 23 -3.21 20.03 -2.39
N PHE A 24 -3.82 19.96 -3.57
CA PHE A 24 -4.84 18.96 -3.88
C PHE A 24 -4.32 17.53 -3.68
N LEU A 25 -3.12 17.20 -4.18
CA LEU A 25 -2.51 15.88 -3.96
C LEU A 25 -2.30 15.56 -2.47
N ILE A 26 -1.89 16.54 -1.66
CA ILE A 26 -1.75 16.37 -0.21
C ILE A 26 -3.11 16.09 0.43
N MET A 27 -4.17 16.80 0.04
CA MET A 27 -5.51 16.59 0.56
C MET A 27 -6.06 15.21 0.18
N VAL A 28 -5.85 14.77 -1.06
CA VAL A 28 -6.20 13.41 -1.50
C VAL A 28 -5.39 12.37 -0.74
N GLN A 29 -4.11 12.62 -0.46
CA GLN A 29 -3.26 11.73 0.34
C GLN A 29 -3.77 11.61 1.78
N LEU A 30 -4.15 12.74 2.41
CA LEU A 30 -4.78 12.76 3.73
C LEU A 30 -6.08 11.96 3.75
N LEU A 31 -6.96 12.19 2.77
CA LEU A 31 -8.22 11.46 2.65
C LEU A 31 -7.98 9.96 2.47
N PHE A 32 -7.01 9.58 1.64
CA PHE A 32 -6.66 8.18 1.44
C PHE A 32 -6.19 7.51 2.73
N VAL A 33 -5.28 8.15 3.48
CA VAL A 33 -4.80 7.62 4.77
C VAL A 33 -5.93 7.57 5.79
N PHE A 34 -6.79 8.60 5.85
CA PHE A 34 -7.95 8.61 6.72
C PHE A 34 -8.90 7.44 6.42
N LEU A 35 -9.25 7.21 5.15
CA LEU A 35 -10.11 6.09 4.74
C LEU A 35 -9.47 4.74 5.07
N LEU A 36 -8.17 4.58 4.83
CA LEU A 36 -7.43 3.36 5.15
C LEU A 36 -7.43 3.07 6.66
N SER A 37 -7.16 4.10 7.47
CA SER A 37 -7.19 4.01 8.94
C SER A 37 -8.60 3.72 9.46
N TYR A 38 -9.62 4.40 8.93
CA TYR A 38 -11.01 4.19 9.30
C TYR A 38 -11.46 2.76 9.04
N VAL A 39 -11.20 2.22 7.84
CA VAL A 39 -11.51 0.82 7.50
C VAL A 39 -10.75 -0.13 8.43
N THR A 40 -9.44 0.08 8.61
CA THR A 40 -8.59 -0.79 9.42
C THR A 40 -9.07 -0.85 10.87
N LEU A 41 -9.32 0.31 11.50
CA LEU A 41 -9.83 0.38 12.87
C LEU A 41 -11.22 -0.24 12.99
N THR A 42 -12.13 0.06 12.06
CA THR A 42 -13.51 -0.46 12.11
C THR A 42 -13.55 -1.98 12.09
N TYR A 43 -12.79 -2.62 11.20
CA TYR A 43 -12.77 -4.08 11.13
C TYR A 43 -11.92 -4.72 12.23
N ASN A 44 -10.83 -4.08 12.67
CA ASN A 44 -10.07 -4.58 13.82
C ASN A 44 -10.96 -4.63 15.07
N VAL A 45 -11.74 -3.59 15.36
CA VAL A 45 -12.68 -3.59 16.49
C VAL A 45 -13.71 -4.71 16.36
N LYS A 46 -14.27 -4.94 15.16
CA LYS A 46 -15.20 -6.06 14.92
C LYS A 46 -14.54 -7.43 15.16
N ILE A 47 -13.33 -7.62 14.64
CA ILE A 47 -12.57 -8.86 14.82
C ILE A 47 -12.24 -9.09 16.29
N PHE A 48 -11.79 -8.07 17.02
CA PHE A 48 -11.54 -8.16 18.47
C PHE A 48 -12.81 -8.54 19.23
N HIS A 49 -13.94 -7.92 18.90
CA HIS A 49 -15.22 -8.28 19.51
C HIS A 49 -15.61 -9.74 19.22
N ASP A 50 -15.41 -10.22 17.99
CA ASP A 50 -15.68 -11.63 17.65
C ASP A 50 -14.74 -12.58 18.41
N VAL A 51 -13.46 -12.22 18.57
CA VAL A 51 -12.47 -12.99 19.36
C VAL A 51 -12.87 -13.07 20.83
N GLU A 52 -13.29 -11.97 21.44
CA GLU A 52 -13.76 -11.96 22.84
C GLU A 52 -14.99 -12.86 23.02
N ARG A 53 -15.92 -12.86 22.05
CA ARG A 53 -17.09 -13.76 22.06
C ARG A 53 -16.76 -15.23 21.82
N ILE A 54 -15.61 -15.53 21.23
CA ILE A 54 -15.10 -16.91 21.10
C ILE A 54 -14.39 -17.32 22.40
N MET A 55 -13.50 -16.47 22.90
CA MET A 55 -12.67 -16.77 24.08
C MET A 55 -13.47 -16.82 25.37
N GLY A 56 -14.43 -15.90 25.57
CA GLY A 56 -15.22 -15.82 26.81
C GLY A 56 -15.93 -17.13 27.14
N PRO A 57 -16.73 -17.71 26.23
CA PRO A 57 -17.36 -19.00 26.44
C PRO A 57 -16.34 -20.12 26.60
N LEU A 58 -15.25 -20.17 25.82
CA LEU A 58 -14.25 -21.23 25.91
C LEU A 58 -13.41 -21.20 27.20
N GLN A 59 -13.20 -20.02 27.78
CA GLN A 59 -12.49 -19.86 29.06
C GLN A 59 -13.38 -20.18 30.26
N ASN A 60 -14.69 -19.96 30.13
CA ASN A 60 -15.67 -20.20 31.19
C ASN A 60 -16.43 -21.52 31.01
N ALA A 61 -16.22 -22.24 29.90
CA ALA A 61 -16.80 -23.54 29.65
C ALA A 61 -16.27 -24.51 30.70
N ASN A 62 -17.14 -24.90 31.64
CA ASN A 62 -16.85 -25.93 32.60
C ASN A 62 -16.84 -27.27 31.85
N LEU A 63 -15.66 -27.73 31.42
CA LEU A 63 -15.45 -29.03 30.75
C LEU A 63 -15.56 -30.21 31.74
N ASP A 64 -16.40 -30.06 32.77
CA ASP A 64 -16.59 -31.04 33.82
C ASP A 64 -17.58 -32.11 33.35
N LEU A 65 -17.12 -33.36 33.34
CA LEU A 65 -17.86 -34.52 32.82
C LEU A 65 -19.24 -34.68 33.50
N GLU A 66 -19.33 -34.33 34.80
CA GLU A 66 -20.57 -34.40 35.57
C GLU A 66 -21.63 -33.40 35.09
N GLY A 67 -21.25 -32.22 34.58
CA GLY A 67 -22.18 -31.20 34.07
C GLY A 67 -22.73 -31.52 32.68
N ILE A 68 -21.95 -32.23 31.87
CA ILE A 68 -22.34 -32.73 30.54
C ILE A 68 -23.31 -33.92 30.70
N GLU A 69 -23.06 -34.82 31.65
CA GLU A 69 -23.99 -35.92 32.00
C GLU A 69 -25.28 -35.42 32.67
N ALA A 70 -25.24 -34.29 33.38
CA ALA A 70 -26.41 -33.64 33.99
C ALA A 70 -27.28 -32.83 33.00
N GLY A 71 -26.96 -32.80 31.70
CA GLY A 71 -27.79 -32.18 30.67
C GLY A 71 -27.72 -30.65 30.60
N GLN A 72 -26.66 -30.03 31.11
CA GLN A 72 -26.44 -28.58 30.89
C GLN A 72 -26.27 -28.29 29.38
N PRO A 73 -26.78 -27.14 28.89
CA PRO A 73 -26.86 -26.85 27.45
C PRO A 73 -25.51 -26.46 26.83
N PHE A 74 -24.61 -27.44 26.69
CA PHE A 74 -23.31 -27.33 26.01
C PHE A 74 -23.43 -26.87 24.55
N LEU A 75 -24.50 -27.28 23.85
CA LEU A 75 -24.70 -26.97 22.43
C LEU A 75 -25.01 -25.50 22.14
N LYS A 76 -25.58 -24.76 23.09
CA LYS A 76 -25.97 -23.35 22.89
C LYS A 76 -24.75 -22.42 22.93
N GLU A 77 -23.76 -22.75 23.75
CA GLU A 77 -22.50 -22.01 23.83
C GLU A 77 -21.62 -22.29 22.59
N LEU A 78 -21.64 -23.53 22.08
CA LEU A 78 -20.97 -23.88 20.83
C LEU A 78 -21.57 -23.18 19.60
N ASP A 79 -22.89 -23.00 19.53
CA ASP A 79 -23.53 -22.23 18.45
C ASP A 79 -23.10 -20.76 18.46
N GLN A 80 -22.98 -20.14 19.64
CA GLN A 80 -22.47 -18.77 19.76
C GLN A 80 -21.00 -18.65 19.35
N VAL A 81 -20.17 -19.63 19.71
CA VAL A 81 -18.77 -19.71 19.28
C VAL A 81 -18.68 -19.85 17.76
N TYR A 82 -19.49 -20.75 17.18
CA TYR A 82 -19.52 -20.98 15.73
C TYR A 82 -19.98 -19.75 14.95
N GLN A 83 -21.04 -19.08 15.40
CA GLN A 83 -21.52 -17.83 14.78
C GLN A 83 -20.48 -16.71 14.87
N SER A 84 -19.80 -16.59 16.02
CA SER A 84 -18.73 -15.60 16.22
C SER A 84 -17.53 -15.91 15.33
N TYR A 85 -17.17 -17.18 15.14
CA TYR A 85 -16.12 -17.59 14.22
C TYR A 85 -16.45 -17.26 12.75
N ASN A 86 -17.69 -17.50 12.32
CA ASN A 86 -18.14 -17.14 10.98
C ASN A 86 -18.17 -15.61 10.78
N SER A 87 -18.61 -14.86 11.80
CA SER A 87 -18.56 -13.40 11.82
C SER A 87 -17.13 -12.90 11.67
N MET A 88 -16.19 -13.45 12.46
CA MET A 88 -14.77 -13.12 12.41
C MET A 88 -14.19 -13.35 11.03
N THR A 89 -14.42 -14.54 10.46
CA THR A 89 -13.94 -14.91 9.12
C THR A 89 -14.46 -13.96 8.05
N ARG A 90 -15.76 -13.63 8.10
CA ARG A 90 -16.37 -12.64 7.20
C ARG A 90 -15.75 -11.25 7.38
N ASN A 91 -15.52 -10.81 8.61
CA ASN A 91 -14.93 -9.50 8.90
C ASN A 91 -13.47 -9.41 8.43
N ILE A 92 -12.68 -10.47 8.55
CA ILE A 92 -11.33 -10.57 7.98
C ILE A 92 -11.37 -10.48 6.45
N ALA A 93 -12.28 -11.21 5.80
CA ALA A 93 -12.43 -11.18 4.34
C ALA A 93 -12.85 -9.78 3.84
N LEU A 94 -13.80 -9.13 4.53
CA LEU A 94 -14.24 -7.78 4.21
C LEU A 94 -13.13 -6.75 4.42
N LEU A 95 -12.35 -6.86 5.50
CA LEU A 95 -11.17 -6.02 5.72
C LEU A 95 -10.18 -6.13 4.54
N GLY A 96 -9.83 -7.36 4.16
CA GLY A 96 -8.96 -7.61 3.02
C GLY A 96 -9.50 -7.01 1.71
N LEU A 97 -10.80 -7.22 1.43
CA LEU A 97 -11.46 -6.67 0.25
C LEU A 97 -11.41 -5.14 0.22
N TRP A 98 -11.74 -4.48 1.34
CA TRP A 98 -11.73 -3.02 1.42
C TRP A 98 -10.32 -2.44 1.30
N ILE A 99 -9.30 -3.08 1.89
CA ILE A 99 -7.90 -2.68 1.73
C ILE A 99 -7.48 -2.78 0.26
N VAL A 100 -7.80 -3.89 -0.41
CA VAL A 100 -7.49 -4.08 -1.85
C VAL A 100 -8.21 -3.04 -2.69
N LEU A 101 -9.49 -2.78 -2.43
CA LEU A 101 -10.27 -1.78 -3.17
C LEU A 101 -9.72 -0.37 -2.96
N LEU A 102 -9.45 0.03 -1.72
CA LEU A 102 -8.85 1.33 -1.41
C LEU A 102 -7.46 1.47 -2.04
N PHE A 103 -6.66 0.40 -2.04
CA PHE A 103 -5.35 0.42 -2.71
C PHE A 103 -5.51 0.57 -4.23
N LEU A 104 -6.35 -0.25 -4.87
CA LEU A 104 -6.54 -0.19 -6.32
C LEU A 104 -7.13 1.15 -6.76
N VAL A 105 -8.04 1.72 -5.97
CA VAL A 105 -8.72 2.97 -6.29
C VAL A 105 -7.98 4.21 -5.78
N GLY A 106 -7.86 4.36 -4.47
CA GLY A 106 -7.25 5.55 -3.86
C GLY A 106 -5.78 5.72 -4.22
N ASN A 107 -4.97 4.67 -4.04
CA ASN A 107 -3.54 4.75 -4.37
C ASN A 107 -3.31 4.83 -5.89
N GLY A 108 -4.11 4.12 -6.70
CA GLY A 108 -4.08 4.24 -8.16
C GLY A 108 -4.35 5.68 -8.65
N PHE A 109 -5.36 6.33 -8.09
CA PHE A 109 -5.69 7.72 -8.38
C PHE A 109 -4.55 8.67 -8.00
N LEU A 110 -3.99 8.50 -6.80
CA LEU A 110 -2.84 9.27 -6.33
C LEU A 110 -1.65 9.17 -7.28
N TRP A 111 -1.28 7.96 -7.72
CA TRP A 111 -0.19 7.75 -8.67
C TRP A 111 -0.42 8.45 -10.00
N ILE A 112 -1.62 8.33 -10.57
CA ILE A 112 -1.95 8.95 -11.85
C ILE A 112 -1.91 10.46 -11.75
N CYS A 113 -2.50 11.04 -10.70
CA CYS A 113 -2.46 12.48 -10.48
C CYS A 113 -1.02 12.97 -10.26
N THR A 114 -0.18 12.26 -9.50
CA THR A 114 1.24 12.61 -9.35
C THR A 114 1.97 12.63 -10.70
N HIS A 115 1.70 11.67 -11.59
CA HIS A 115 2.26 11.72 -12.94
C HIS A 115 1.72 12.89 -13.78
N GLN A 116 0.45 13.25 -13.64
CA GLN A 116 -0.13 14.41 -14.33
C GLN A 116 0.51 15.72 -13.85
N MET A 117 0.93 15.79 -12.59
CA MET A 117 1.68 16.93 -12.07
C MET A 117 3.05 17.09 -12.73
N LEU A 118 3.74 15.97 -12.97
CA LEU A 118 5.09 15.94 -13.57
C LEU A 118 5.08 15.98 -15.10
N HIS A 119 3.92 15.86 -15.74
CA HIS A 119 3.81 15.95 -17.18
C HIS A 119 3.64 17.40 -17.60
N ASP A 120 4.76 18.06 -17.84
CA ASP A 120 4.81 19.31 -18.59
C ASP A 120 4.24 19.08 -20.00
N GLU A 121 3.54 20.08 -20.53
CA GLU A 121 2.88 20.13 -21.84
C GLU A 121 3.85 20.01 -23.05
N VAL A 122 5.09 19.58 -22.82
CA VAL A 122 6.22 19.52 -23.77
C VAL A 122 6.11 18.35 -24.77
N ARG A 123 5.03 17.57 -24.74
CA ARG A 123 4.55 16.90 -25.97
C ARG A 123 3.43 17.74 -26.56
N ALA A 124 3.84 18.81 -27.23
CA ALA A 124 3.02 19.56 -28.16
C ALA A 124 2.36 18.59 -29.16
N GLU A 125 1.04 18.46 -29.00
CA GLU A 125 0.04 17.96 -29.95
C GLU A 125 0.09 16.48 -30.39
N PRO A 126 -1.10 15.87 -30.59
CA PRO A 126 -1.97 16.22 -31.69
C PRO A 126 -3.27 16.86 -31.21
N LYS A 127 -3.61 18.02 -31.79
CA LYS A 127 -4.98 18.48 -32.09
C LYS A 127 -6.03 17.97 -31.12
N LEU A 128 -6.45 18.86 -30.22
CA LEU A 128 -7.70 18.82 -29.44
C LEU A 128 -8.72 17.84 -30.06
N SER A 129 -8.63 16.55 -29.70
CA SER A 129 -9.68 15.61 -30.06
C SER A 129 -10.89 16.11 -29.30
N LYS A 130 -11.83 16.74 -30.00
CA LYS A 130 -13.10 17.27 -29.47
C LYS A 130 -13.88 16.22 -28.66
N ASN A 131 -13.48 14.96 -28.73
CA ASN A 131 -14.05 13.86 -28.00
C ASN A 131 -13.42 13.72 -26.59
N LYS A 132 -14.11 14.25 -25.56
CA LYS A 132 -13.75 14.12 -24.12
C LYS A 132 -13.43 12.68 -23.72
N LEU A 133 -14.07 11.70 -24.37
CA LEU A 133 -13.86 10.27 -24.12
C LEU A 133 -12.44 9.79 -24.44
N HIS A 134 -11.83 10.33 -25.51
CA HIS A 134 -10.46 9.97 -25.89
C HIS A 134 -9.44 10.46 -24.85
N PHE A 135 -9.64 11.67 -24.33
CA PHE A 135 -8.80 12.25 -23.30
C PHE A 135 -8.84 11.44 -22.00
N LEU A 136 -10.04 11.09 -21.52
CA LEU A 136 -10.21 10.25 -20.33
C LEU A 136 -9.54 8.88 -20.50
N ARG A 137 -9.67 8.29 -21.68
CA ARG A 137 -9.08 6.97 -21.99
C ARG A 137 -7.54 7.00 -21.93
N GLU A 138 -6.90 7.99 -22.56
CA GLU A 138 -5.44 8.04 -22.63
C GLU A 138 -4.79 8.53 -21.33
N LYS A 139 -5.37 9.53 -20.66
CA LYS A 139 -4.76 10.16 -19.47
C LYS A 139 -5.10 9.49 -18.14
N PHE A 140 -6.22 8.76 -18.07
CA PHE A 140 -6.67 8.10 -16.85
C PHE A 140 -6.82 6.59 -17.02
N LEU A 141 -7.66 6.12 -17.96
CA LEU A 141 -8.01 4.70 -18.03
C LEU A 141 -6.81 3.80 -18.39
N SER A 142 -6.01 4.18 -19.39
CA SER A 142 -4.84 3.40 -19.81
C SER A 142 -3.78 3.29 -18.70
N PRO A 143 -3.36 4.40 -18.04
CA PRO A 143 -2.50 4.33 -16.86
C PRO A 143 -3.11 3.52 -15.70
N TRP A 144 -4.42 3.65 -15.48
CA TRP A 144 -5.13 2.91 -14.45
C TRP A 144 -5.08 1.40 -14.66
N ILE A 145 -5.33 0.94 -15.89
CA ILE A 145 -5.26 -0.48 -16.22
C ILE A 145 -3.84 -1.01 -15.98
N LYS A 146 -2.80 -0.25 -16.35
CA LYS A 146 -1.41 -0.64 -16.09
C LYS A 146 -1.10 -0.73 -14.61
N TYR A 147 -1.59 0.23 -13.83
CA TYR A 147 -1.50 0.22 -12.39
C TYR A 147 -2.18 -1.03 -11.81
N VAL A 148 -3.46 -1.26 -12.15
CA VAL A 148 -4.23 -2.42 -11.66
C VAL A 148 -3.58 -3.74 -12.04
N VAL A 149 -3.16 -3.92 -13.30
CA VAL A 149 -2.51 -5.16 -13.76
C VAL A 149 -1.20 -5.38 -12.99
N SER A 150 -0.39 -4.34 -12.79
CA SER A 150 0.86 -4.45 -12.02
C SER A 150 0.58 -4.81 -10.56
N SER A 151 -0.34 -4.09 -9.90
CA SER A 151 -0.77 -4.34 -8.52
C SER A 151 -1.30 -5.75 -8.32
N VAL A 152 -2.26 -6.18 -9.15
CA VAL A 152 -2.89 -7.50 -9.06
C VAL A 152 -1.86 -8.60 -9.31
N SER A 153 -0.97 -8.44 -10.31
CA SER A 153 0.10 -9.42 -10.55
C SER A 153 1.03 -9.57 -9.35
N GLY A 154 1.42 -8.44 -8.71
CA GLY A 154 2.23 -8.45 -7.50
C GLY A 154 1.52 -9.11 -6.31
N PHE A 155 0.23 -8.79 -6.10
CA PHE A 155 -0.57 -9.40 -5.04
C PHE A 155 -0.80 -10.90 -5.23
N VAL A 156 -1.05 -11.34 -6.47
CA VAL A 156 -1.21 -12.78 -6.78
C VAL A 156 0.08 -13.53 -6.50
N ILE A 157 1.24 -13.00 -6.91
CA ILE A 157 2.54 -13.61 -6.61
C ILE A 157 2.77 -13.67 -5.10
N PHE A 158 2.54 -12.56 -4.39
CA PHE A 158 2.71 -12.48 -2.94
C PHE A 158 1.81 -13.49 -2.21
N ALA A 159 0.51 -13.50 -2.53
CA ALA A 159 -0.47 -14.37 -1.90
C ALA A 159 -0.18 -15.84 -2.18
N SER A 160 0.21 -16.19 -3.41
CA SER A 160 0.53 -17.57 -3.78
C SER A 160 1.73 -18.10 -3.01
N VAL A 161 2.82 -17.33 -2.96
CA VAL A 161 4.03 -17.75 -2.24
C VAL A 161 3.78 -17.79 -0.73
N SER A 162 3.06 -16.80 -0.18
CA SER A 162 2.73 -16.76 1.25
C SER A 162 1.82 -17.93 1.65
N TYR A 163 0.84 -18.27 0.81
CA TYR A 163 -0.04 -19.42 1.02
C TYR A 163 0.74 -20.74 0.99
N LEU A 164 1.62 -20.94 0.01
CA LEU A 164 2.47 -22.13 -0.06
C LEU A 164 3.39 -22.26 1.16
N ALA A 165 4.02 -21.15 1.58
CA ALA A 165 4.86 -21.12 2.76
C ALA A 165 4.07 -21.49 4.03
N PHE A 166 2.86 -20.95 4.19
CA PHE A 166 2.00 -21.27 5.32
C PHE A 166 1.54 -22.72 5.31
N ARG A 167 1.15 -23.24 4.14
CA ARG A 167 0.73 -24.64 3.98
C ARG A 167 1.83 -25.62 4.38
N ILE A 168 3.08 -25.34 4.03
CA ILE A 168 4.23 -26.17 4.42
C ILE A 168 4.37 -26.22 5.94
N VAL A 169 4.16 -25.09 6.64
CA VAL A 169 4.23 -25.03 8.11
C VAL A 169 3.07 -25.75 8.78
N VAL A 170 1.85 -25.63 8.24
CA VAL A 170 0.69 -26.34 8.80
C VAL A 170 0.76 -27.84 8.55
N ALA A 171 1.39 -28.27 7.44
CA ALA A 171 1.59 -29.68 7.13
C ALA A 171 2.61 -30.37 8.06
N THR A 172 3.50 -29.60 8.69
CA THR A 172 4.34 -30.12 9.77
C THR A 172 3.55 -30.12 11.07
N SER A 173 3.38 -31.30 11.68
CA SER A 173 2.50 -31.55 12.82
C SER A 173 2.79 -30.72 14.09
N GLU A 174 3.93 -30.03 14.15
CA GLU A 174 4.32 -29.17 15.26
C GLU A 174 4.69 -27.76 14.76
N ILE A 175 3.80 -26.79 14.95
CA ILE A 175 4.10 -25.38 14.69
C ILE A 175 4.94 -24.85 15.85
N THR A 176 6.27 -24.88 15.70
CA THR A 176 7.17 -24.23 16.66
C THR A 176 7.21 -22.71 16.42
N PRO A 177 7.39 -21.89 17.47
CA PRO A 177 7.56 -20.43 17.34
C PRO A 177 8.71 -20.05 16.40
N ALA A 178 9.79 -20.83 16.39
CA ALA A 178 10.95 -20.63 15.51
C ALA A 178 10.58 -20.78 14.03
N MET A 179 9.76 -21.78 13.69
CA MET A 179 9.30 -22.02 12.32
C MET A 179 8.35 -20.91 11.85
N PHE A 180 7.43 -20.49 12.71
CA PHE A 180 6.54 -19.35 12.43
C PHE A 180 7.35 -18.07 12.15
N LEU A 181 8.33 -17.75 13.01
CA LEU A 181 9.18 -16.57 12.83
C LEU A 181 9.98 -16.62 11.52
N LYS A 182 10.47 -17.80 11.12
CA LYS A 182 11.19 -17.99 9.86
C LYS A 182 10.29 -17.69 8.66
N VAL A 183 9.06 -18.20 8.65
CA VAL A 183 8.09 -17.91 7.58
C VAL A 183 7.69 -16.45 7.56
N ALA A 184 7.44 -15.83 8.72
CA ALA A 184 7.14 -14.41 8.80
C ALA A 184 8.27 -13.54 8.19
N LYS A 185 9.54 -13.86 8.48
CA LYS A 185 10.69 -13.17 7.90
C LYS A 185 10.78 -13.34 6.38
N ILE A 186 10.53 -14.55 5.86
CA ILE A 186 10.53 -14.82 4.41
C ILE A 186 9.42 -14.03 3.72
N SER A 187 8.20 -14.05 4.28
CA SER A 187 7.07 -13.29 3.75
C SER A 187 7.33 -11.78 3.78
N LEU A 188 7.97 -11.26 4.83
CA LEU A 188 8.37 -9.86 4.92
C LEU A 188 9.41 -9.49 3.85
N LEU A 189 10.44 -10.31 3.66
CA LEU A 189 11.44 -10.10 2.61
C LEU A 189 10.80 -10.10 1.22
N LEU A 190 9.92 -11.08 0.95
CA LEU A 190 9.19 -11.18 -0.30
C LEU A 190 8.33 -9.94 -0.54
N PHE A 191 7.66 -9.43 0.51
CA PHE A 191 6.87 -8.21 0.43
C PHE A 191 7.73 -7.02 -0.04
N PHE A 192 8.93 -6.83 0.52
CA PHE A 192 9.84 -5.76 0.09
C PHE A 192 10.30 -5.92 -1.36
N VAL A 193 10.60 -7.14 -1.80
CA VAL A 193 10.98 -7.42 -3.19
C VAL A 193 9.82 -7.08 -4.14
N ILE A 194 8.61 -7.51 -3.83
CA ILE A 194 7.43 -7.21 -4.66
C ILE A 194 7.13 -5.71 -4.64
N TYR A 195 7.21 -5.07 -3.47
CA TYR A 195 7.01 -3.62 -3.32
C TYR A 195 7.99 -2.83 -4.20
N TYR A 196 9.27 -3.22 -4.25
CA TYR A 196 10.26 -2.63 -5.16
C TYR A 196 9.80 -2.68 -6.62
N PHE A 197 9.42 -3.86 -7.13
CA PHE A 197 8.97 -4.00 -8.52
C PHE A 197 7.69 -3.20 -8.78
N LEU A 198 6.76 -3.16 -7.82
CA LEU A 198 5.55 -2.36 -7.92
C LEU A 198 5.88 -0.87 -8.04
N LEU A 199 6.74 -0.32 -7.17
CA LEU A 199 7.15 1.08 -7.24
C LEU A 199 7.80 1.43 -8.58
N VAL A 200 8.67 0.58 -9.12
CA VAL A 200 9.27 0.78 -10.44
C VAL A 200 8.20 0.76 -11.53
N SER A 201 7.26 -0.19 -11.47
CA SER A 201 6.15 -0.28 -12.44
C SER A 201 5.28 0.98 -12.42
N TYR A 202 4.96 1.50 -11.23
CA TYR A 202 4.11 2.68 -11.07
C TYR A 202 4.74 3.93 -11.66
N SER A 203 6.07 4.04 -11.71
CA SER A 203 6.78 5.15 -12.34
C SER A 203 6.69 5.21 -13.86
N PHE A 204 6.14 4.19 -14.53
CA PHE A 204 6.02 4.17 -15.99
C PHE A 204 4.57 3.99 -16.49
N ILE A 205 3.56 4.05 -15.62
CA ILE A 205 2.16 3.82 -16.00
C ILE A 205 1.63 4.78 -17.07
N GLN A 206 2.19 6.00 -17.18
CA GLN A 206 1.80 6.98 -18.20
C GLN A 206 2.43 6.77 -19.57
N GLU A 207 3.28 5.77 -19.75
CA GLU A 207 3.82 5.45 -21.08
C GLU A 207 2.69 5.08 -22.06
N ARG A 208 2.83 5.42 -23.34
CA ARG A 208 1.73 5.23 -24.31
C ARG A 208 1.47 3.76 -24.63
N THR A 209 2.53 2.96 -24.79
CA THR A 209 2.44 1.57 -25.23
C THR A 209 2.87 0.59 -24.13
N TRP A 210 2.26 -0.59 -24.09
CA TRP A 210 2.66 -1.69 -23.19
C TRP A 210 4.07 -2.20 -23.47
N LYS A 211 4.51 -2.15 -24.73
CA LYS A 211 5.87 -2.53 -25.12
C LYS A 211 6.90 -1.61 -24.44
N ARG A 212 6.72 -0.29 -24.56
CA ARG A 212 7.62 0.69 -23.93
C ARG A 212 7.56 0.65 -22.41
N PHE A 213 6.37 0.48 -21.84
CA PHE A 213 6.18 0.25 -20.40
C PHE A 213 7.03 -0.91 -19.88
N ARG A 214 6.93 -2.10 -20.50
CA ARG A 214 7.71 -3.28 -20.08
C ARG A 214 9.21 -3.08 -20.28
N GLN A 215 9.63 -2.43 -21.36
CA GLN A 215 11.04 -2.14 -21.63
C GLN A 215 11.64 -1.22 -20.56
N LEU A 216 10.96 -0.13 -20.21
CA LEU A 216 11.41 0.81 -19.18
C LEU A 216 11.37 0.18 -17.79
N PHE A 217 10.32 -0.58 -17.48
CA PHE A 217 10.23 -1.38 -16.26
C PHE A 217 11.45 -2.31 -16.11
N PHE A 218 11.77 -3.10 -17.13
CA PHE A 218 12.93 -4.02 -17.09
C PHE A 218 14.27 -3.27 -17.02
N LEU A 219 14.41 -2.17 -17.77
CA LEU A 219 15.61 -1.34 -17.76
C LEU A 219 15.86 -0.77 -16.36
N ALA A 220 14.84 -0.21 -15.71
CA ALA A 220 14.97 0.37 -14.37
C ALA A 220 15.15 -0.69 -13.28
N SER A 221 14.32 -1.73 -13.29
CA SER A 221 14.29 -2.75 -12.22
C SER A 221 15.46 -3.72 -12.25
N VAL A 222 16.02 -4.03 -13.42
CA VAL A 222 17.07 -5.04 -13.57
C VAL A 222 18.39 -4.40 -14.03
N LYS A 223 18.39 -3.72 -15.18
CA LYS A 223 19.64 -3.20 -15.75
C LYS A 223 20.22 -2.03 -14.97
N LYS A 224 19.38 -1.15 -14.44
CA LYS A 224 19.77 0.01 -13.62
C LYS A 224 19.34 -0.16 -12.16
N ILE A 225 19.39 -1.40 -11.67
CA ILE A 225 18.99 -1.78 -10.31
C ILE A 225 19.77 -1.01 -9.24
N ALA A 226 21.09 -0.90 -9.38
CA ALA A 226 21.94 -0.21 -8.40
C ALA A 226 21.50 1.26 -8.21
N SER A 227 21.33 1.99 -9.31
CA SER A 227 20.87 3.38 -9.26
C SER A 227 19.45 3.51 -8.72
N THR A 228 18.57 2.57 -9.07
CA THR A 228 17.16 2.56 -8.64
C THR A 228 17.03 2.26 -7.15
N ILE A 229 17.82 1.32 -6.62
CA ILE A 229 17.89 1.01 -5.19
C ILE A 229 18.48 2.21 -4.42
N SER A 230 19.52 2.88 -4.92
CA SER A 230 20.06 4.07 -4.26
C SER A 230 19.00 5.17 -4.10
N ILE A 231 18.15 5.38 -5.12
CA ILE A 231 17.03 6.32 -5.03
C ILE A 231 16.01 5.84 -4.00
N LEU A 232 15.69 4.54 -3.99
CA LEU A 232 14.69 3.97 -3.08
C LEU A 232 15.10 4.17 -1.62
N ILE A 233 16.35 3.80 -1.29
CA ILE A 233 16.90 3.96 0.06
C ILE A 233 16.80 5.43 0.48
N MET A 234 17.09 6.36 -0.43
CA MET A 234 17.04 7.77 -0.09
C MET A 234 15.60 8.29 0.08
N THR A 235 14.66 7.90 -0.77
CA THR A 235 13.25 8.26 -0.58
C THR A 235 12.69 7.66 0.70
N ASP A 236 13.03 6.41 1.00
CA ASP A 236 12.62 5.73 2.22
C ASP A 236 13.24 6.39 3.46
N LEU A 237 14.50 6.83 3.39
CA LEU A 237 15.14 7.57 4.48
C LEU A 237 14.36 8.85 4.82
N VAL A 238 13.93 9.61 3.81
CA VAL A 238 13.10 10.82 4.02
C VAL A 238 11.77 10.46 4.71
N LEU A 239 11.13 9.37 4.29
CA LEU A 239 9.87 8.91 4.88
C LEU A 239 10.05 8.39 6.31
N VAL A 240 11.11 7.64 6.58
CA VAL A 240 11.43 7.12 7.93
C VAL A 240 11.75 8.28 8.88
N LEU A 241 12.54 9.27 8.45
CA LEU A 241 12.84 10.44 9.27
C LEU A 241 11.58 11.28 9.55
N SER A 242 10.78 11.55 8.53
CA SER A 242 9.53 12.32 8.71
C SER A 242 8.48 11.58 9.53
N GLY A 243 8.33 10.26 9.35
CA GLY A 243 7.47 9.42 10.19
C GLY A 243 7.98 9.29 11.62
N GLY A 244 9.30 9.21 11.80
CA GLY A 244 9.95 9.23 13.11
C GLY A 244 9.69 10.52 13.88
N LEU A 245 9.68 11.67 13.19
CA LEU A 245 9.29 12.94 13.79
C LEU A 245 7.84 12.93 14.26
N VAL A 246 6.90 12.42 13.46
CA VAL A 246 5.50 12.26 13.87
C VAL A 246 5.42 11.40 15.14
N TYR A 247 6.07 10.25 15.16
CA TYR A 247 6.10 9.35 16.31
C TYR A 247 6.64 10.02 17.58
N LEU A 248 7.76 10.75 17.48
CA LEU A 248 8.34 11.48 18.61
C LEU A 248 7.39 12.57 19.12
N THR A 249 6.69 13.27 18.23
CA THR A 249 5.72 14.30 18.65
C THR A 249 4.48 13.73 19.33
N ILE A 250 4.01 12.54 18.94
CA ILE A 250 2.88 11.87 19.60
C ILE A 250 3.21 11.51 21.05
N ARG A 251 4.48 11.19 21.35
CA ARG A 251 4.93 10.88 22.72
C ARG A 251 4.93 12.10 23.64
N ILE A 252 4.84 13.31 23.10
CA ILE A 252 4.81 14.57 23.86
C ILE A 252 3.38 15.13 23.76
N GLU A 253 2.48 14.55 24.54
CA GLU A 253 1.01 14.76 24.45
C GLU A 253 0.57 16.23 24.57
N GLN A 254 1.39 17.09 25.17
CA GLN A 254 1.11 18.52 25.36
C GLN A 254 1.22 19.37 24.07
N LEU A 255 1.70 18.80 22.96
CA LEU A 255 1.97 19.52 21.70
C LEU A 255 1.00 19.11 20.57
N SER A 256 -0.31 19.16 20.84
CA SER A 256 -1.35 18.77 19.87
C SER A 256 -1.25 19.48 18.51
N LEU A 257 -0.92 20.77 18.51
CA LEU A 257 -0.70 21.55 17.29
C LEU A 257 0.54 21.09 16.51
N LEU A 258 1.60 20.67 17.21
CA LEU A 258 2.81 20.15 16.57
C LEU A 258 2.55 18.81 15.90
N ILE A 259 1.73 17.93 16.50
CA ILE A 259 1.32 16.65 15.90
C ILE A 259 0.59 16.89 14.57
N LEU A 260 -0.31 17.88 14.52
CA LEU A 260 -1.02 18.22 13.28
C LEU A 260 -0.02 18.69 12.20
N ILE A 261 0.89 19.59 12.55
CA ILE A 261 1.90 20.11 11.62
C ILE A 261 2.80 18.99 11.10
N THR A 262 3.36 18.15 11.98
CA THR A 262 4.24 17.05 11.56
C THR A 262 3.52 16.02 10.72
N THR A 263 2.24 15.74 10.99
CA THR A 263 1.40 14.86 10.17
C THR A 263 1.20 15.43 8.76
N VAL A 264 0.88 16.73 8.63
CA VAL A 264 0.74 17.38 7.32
C VAL A 264 2.06 17.39 6.56
N LEU A 265 3.18 17.65 7.24
CA LEU A 265 4.52 17.60 6.64
C LEU A 265 4.87 16.18 6.18
N PHE A 266 4.50 15.14 6.93
CA PHE A 266 4.67 13.75 6.51
C PHE A 266 3.86 13.44 5.24
N MET A 267 2.62 13.92 5.14
CA MET A 267 1.82 13.77 3.91
C MET A 267 2.43 14.51 2.72
N ALA A 268 2.98 15.70 2.94
CA ALA A 268 3.75 16.41 1.91
C ALA A 268 4.99 15.62 1.50
N ALA A 269 5.73 15.04 2.45
CA ALA A 269 6.89 14.20 2.18
C ALA A 269 6.53 12.97 1.33
N LEU A 270 5.38 12.32 1.59
CA LEU A 270 4.87 11.22 0.76
C LEU A 270 4.63 11.64 -0.70
N VAL A 271 4.04 12.82 -0.93
CA VAL A 271 3.80 13.32 -2.30
C VAL A 271 5.12 13.69 -2.98
N VAL A 272 6.01 14.40 -2.27
CA VAL A 272 7.32 14.84 -2.80
C VAL A 272 8.21 13.65 -3.15
N THR A 273 8.31 12.66 -2.26
CA THR A 273 9.11 11.44 -2.52
C THR A 273 8.57 10.65 -3.69
N ARG A 274 7.24 10.56 -3.86
CA ARG A 274 6.63 9.94 -5.05
C ARG A 274 6.96 10.70 -6.33
N MET A 275 6.86 12.03 -6.33
CA MET A 275 7.24 12.84 -7.50
C MET A 275 8.71 12.65 -7.85
N PHE A 276 9.57 12.76 -6.83
CA PHE A 276 11.01 12.60 -6.98
C PHE A 276 11.39 11.21 -7.49
N TRP A 277 10.73 10.16 -7.02
CA TRP A 277 10.89 8.79 -7.50
C TRP A 277 10.58 8.67 -9.00
N ILE A 278 9.44 9.22 -9.44
CA ILE A 278 9.04 9.21 -10.86
C ILE A 278 10.06 9.98 -11.72
N ALA A 279 10.41 11.20 -11.33
CA ALA A 279 11.35 12.03 -12.08
C ALA A 279 12.72 11.35 -12.21
N SER A 280 13.23 10.79 -11.11
CA SER A 280 14.53 10.12 -11.07
C SER A 280 14.58 8.89 -11.97
N LEU A 281 13.54 8.05 -11.96
CA LEU A 281 13.48 6.88 -12.82
C LEU A 281 13.34 7.23 -14.30
N LYS A 282 12.63 8.31 -14.64
CA LYS A 282 12.59 8.81 -16.03
C LYS A 282 13.97 9.28 -16.48
N ASN A 283 14.65 10.09 -15.66
CA ASN A 283 15.97 10.63 -15.98
C ASN A 283 17.03 9.52 -16.16
N ILE A 284 17.03 8.51 -15.28
CA ILE A 284 17.96 7.39 -15.38
C ILE A 284 17.67 6.50 -16.60
N THR A 285 16.41 6.37 -17.04
CA THR A 285 16.08 5.48 -18.17
C THR A 285 16.19 6.14 -19.55
N LEU A 286 16.22 7.47 -19.63
CA LEU A 286 16.38 8.22 -20.88
C LEU A 286 17.84 8.35 -21.33
N GLU A 287 18.79 8.05 -20.47
CA GLU A 287 20.22 8.12 -20.76
C GLU A 287 20.69 6.86 -21.52
N LYS A 288 21.19 7.08 -22.75
CA LYS A 288 21.85 6.08 -23.60
C LYS A 288 23.25 5.79 -23.11
#